data_AF-A0A6J4NT33-F1
#
_entry.id   AF-A0A6J4NT33-F1
#
_cell.length_a   1.000
_cell.length_b   1.000
_cell.length_c   1.000
_cell.angle_alpha   90.00
_cell.angle_beta   90.00
_cell.angle_gamma   90.00
#
_symmetry.space_group_name_H-M   'P 1'
#
loop_
_entity.id
_entity.type
_entity.pdbx_description
1 polymer ?
#
loop_
_entity_poly.entity_id
_entity_poly.type
_entity_poly.pdbx_seq_one_letter_code
_entity_poly.pdbx_strand_id
1 'polypeptide(L)'
;MNPRPDGAAGPDLVAELTRRGVRDVDDSELARSLYATDASIYRVPPTVVVRPQHTDEIAAVIDVARSTGTPLTMRGAGTSIAGNAVGTGIVMDTMRH
;
A
#
# COMPACT_ATOMS: atom_id res chain seq x y z
N MET A 1 -6.70 9.02 -22.11
CA MET A 1 -5.81 7.94 -21.64
C MET A 1 -4.57 8.62 -21.09
N ASN A 2 -4.48 8.80 -19.77
CA ASN A 2 -3.33 9.51 -19.21
C ASN A 2 -2.09 8.60 -19.29
N PRO A 3 -0.92 9.07 -19.71
CA PRO A 3 0.28 8.25 -19.76
C PRO A 3 0.66 7.78 -18.35
N ARG A 4 1.25 6.58 -18.24
CA ARG A 4 2.00 6.20 -17.03
C ARG A 4 3.11 7.23 -16.85
N PRO A 5 3.35 7.77 -15.63
CA PRO A 5 4.59 8.48 -15.39
C PRO A 5 5.73 7.45 -15.45
N ASP A 6 6.59 7.60 -16.45
CA ASP A 6 7.82 6.82 -16.58
C ASP A 6 8.70 7.12 -15.35
N GLY A 7 8.97 6.12 -14.51
CA GLY A 7 9.71 6.36 -13.26
C GLY A 7 10.24 5.09 -12.64
N ALA A 8 11.30 4.52 -13.24
CA ALA A 8 12.01 3.30 -12.85
C ALA A 8 11.13 2.04 -12.75
N ALA A 9 11.61 0.90 -13.25
CA ALA A 9 11.07 -0.38 -12.83
C ALA A 9 11.42 -0.54 -11.33
N GLY A 10 10.55 -0.01 -10.47
CA GLY A 10 10.64 -0.23 -9.04
C GLY A 10 10.61 -1.73 -8.73
N PRO A 11 11.00 -2.14 -7.52
CA PRO A 11 10.94 -3.54 -7.13
C PRO A 11 9.53 -4.09 -7.35
N ASP A 12 9.44 -5.32 -7.83
CA ASP A 12 8.16 -6.04 -7.91
C ASP A 12 7.67 -6.33 -6.49
N LEU A 13 6.92 -5.37 -5.94
CA LEU A 13 6.43 -5.41 -4.57
C LEU A 13 5.47 -6.57 -4.36
N VAL A 14 4.64 -6.90 -5.36
CA VAL A 14 3.69 -8.03 -5.26
C VAL A 14 4.46 -9.33 -5.10
N ALA A 15 5.47 -9.56 -5.93
CA ALA A 15 6.30 -10.75 -5.83
C ALA A 15 7.09 -10.80 -4.51
N GLU A 16 7.66 -9.68 -4.05
CA GLU A 16 8.44 -9.65 -2.80
C GLU A 16 7.57 -9.87 -1.55
N LEU A 17 6.42 -9.19 -1.47
CA LEU A 17 5.46 -9.35 -0.37
C LEU A 17 4.91 -10.78 -0.31
N THR A 18 4.54 -11.35 -1.46
CA THR A 18 4.05 -12.74 -1.55
C THR A 18 5.15 -13.72 -1.13
N ARG A 19 6.41 -13.50 -1.55
CA ARG A 19 7.55 -14.34 -1.16
C ARG A 19 7.84 -14.30 0.35
N ARG A 20 7.51 -13.18 1.00
CA ARG A 20 7.60 -13.01 2.47
C ARG A 20 6.39 -13.55 3.23
N GLY A 21 5.41 -14.15 2.54
CA GLY A 21 4.26 -14.79 3.17
C GLY A 21 3.05 -13.88 3.38
N VAL A 22 3.05 -12.66 2.85
CA VAL A 22 1.88 -11.77 2.89
C VAL A 22 0.86 -12.27 1.88
N ARG A 23 -0.35 -12.60 2.35
CA ARG A 23 -1.35 -13.31 1.52
C ARG A 23 -2.29 -12.39 0.76
N ASP A 24 -2.71 -11.28 1.36
CA ASP A 24 -3.60 -10.31 0.74
C ASP A 24 -2.78 -9.10 0.24
N VAL A 25 -2.41 -9.16 -1.04
CA VAL A 25 -1.60 -8.19 -1.75
C VAL A 25 -2.32 -7.84 -3.07
N ASP A 26 -2.59 -6.57 -3.30
CA ASP A 26 -3.46 -6.12 -4.39
C ASP A 26 -2.95 -4.82 -5.02
N ASP A 27 -2.44 -4.91 -6.25
CA ASP A 27 -1.96 -3.80 -7.07
C ASP A 27 -2.93 -3.42 -8.19
N SER A 28 -4.16 -3.97 -8.15
CA SER A 28 -5.18 -3.68 -9.16
C SER A 28 -5.55 -2.19 -9.19
N GLU A 29 -5.97 -1.71 -10.37
CA GLU A 29 -6.43 -0.32 -10.51
C GLU A 29 -7.60 -0.01 -9.56
N LEU A 30 -8.46 -1.01 -9.31
CA LEU A 30 -9.58 -0.88 -8.38
C LEU A 30 -9.07 -0.63 -6.95
N ALA A 31 -8.19 -1.48 -6.43
CA ALA A 31 -7.65 -1.31 -5.09
C ALA A 31 -6.88 0.00 -4.96
N ARG A 32 -6.02 0.32 -5.93
CA ARG A 32 -5.27 1.59 -5.92
C ARG A 32 -6.19 2.79 -5.96
N SER A 33 -7.33 2.72 -6.65
CA SER A 33 -8.34 3.79 -6.65
C SER A 33 -9.08 3.90 -5.31
N LEU A 34 -9.52 2.77 -4.74
CA LEU A 34 -10.24 2.73 -3.46
C LEU A 34 -9.40 3.27 -2.29
N TYR A 35 -8.09 3.08 -2.34
CA TYR A 35 -7.15 3.49 -1.30
C TYR A 35 -6.39 4.79 -1.64
N ALA A 36 -6.74 5.46 -2.75
CA ALA A 36 -6.11 6.72 -3.15
C ALA A 36 -6.54 7.92 -2.30
N THR A 37 -7.65 7.81 -1.55
CA THR A 37 -8.21 8.89 -0.74
C THR A 37 -8.51 8.40 0.68
N ASP A 38 -8.42 9.30 1.65
CA ASP A 38 -9.11 9.20 2.93
C ASP A 38 -10.32 10.15 2.90
N ALA A 39 -10.83 10.61 4.05
CA ALA A 39 -11.91 11.60 4.11
C ALA A 39 -11.46 13.03 3.78
N SER A 40 -10.21 13.22 3.35
CA SER A 40 -9.68 14.49 2.87
C SER A 40 -9.95 14.71 1.37
N ILE A 41 -9.47 15.86 0.89
CA ILE A 41 -9.44 16.19 -0.55
C ILE A 41 -8.22 15.61 -1.28
N TYR A 42 -7.26 15.04 -0.54
CA TYR A 42 -6.01 14.54 -1.13
C TYR A 42 -6.25 13.21 -1.84
N ARG A 43 -5.75 13.12 -3.07
CA ARG A 43 -5.76 11.88 -3.85
C ARG A 43 -4.34 11.45 -4.19
N VAL A 44 -3.86 10.41 -3.52
CA VAL A 44 -2.52 9.83 -3.68
C VAL A 44 -2.66 8.33 -3.90
N PRO A 45 -2.65 7.85 -5.17
CA PRO A 45 -2.74 6.43 -5.46
C PRO A 45 -1.50 5.67 -4.96
N PRO A 46 -1.66 4.58 -4.21
CA PRO A 46 -0.55 3.72 -3.83
C PRO A 46 -0.05 2.90 -5.02
N THR A 47 1.12 2.28 -4.81
CA THR A 47 1.66 1.25 -5.71
C THR A 47 0.97 -0.08 -5.45
N VAL A 48 0.80 -0.46 -4.19
CA VAL A 48 0.16 -1.71 -3.76
C VAL A 48 -0.57 -1.53 -2.43
N VAL A 49 -1.66 -2.27 -2.25
CA VAL A 49 -2.41 -2.35 -1.00
C VAL A 49 -2.18 -3.74 -0.39
N VAL A 50 -1.96 -3.79 0.92
CA VAL A 50 -1.86 -5.05 1.67
C VAL A 50 -2.85 -5.07 2.83
N ARG A 51 -3.40 -6.24 3.14
CA ARG A 51 -4.39 -6.44 4.22
C ARG A 51 -3.94 -7.61 5.13
N PRO A 52 -2.96 -7.40 6.01
CA PRO A 52 -2.35 -8.47 6.81
C PRO A 52 -3.36 -9.23 7.66
N GLN A 53 -3.30 -10.55 7.66
CA GLN A 53 -4.22 -11.40 8.45
C GLN A 53 -3.66 -11.75 9.83
N HIS A 54 -2.33 -11.80 9.97
CA HIS A 54 -1.62 -12.14 11.21
C HIS A 54 -0.44 -11.18 11.47
N THR A 55 -0.03 -11.06 12.74
CA THR A 55 0.96 -10.03 13.15
C THR A 55 2.34 -10.24 12.52
N ASP A 56 2.69 -11.47 12.16
CA ASP A 56 3.89 -11.81 11.39
C ASP A 56 3.85 -11.23 9.97
N GLU A 57 2.68 -11.20 9.32
CA GLU A 57 2.51 -10.55 8.02
C GLU A 57 2.76 -9.03 8.11
N ILE A 58 2.44 -8.38 9.25
CA ILE A 58 2.75 -6.95 9.48
C ILE A 58 4.26 -6.74 9.50
N ALA A 59 5.00 -7.56 10.27
CA ALA A 59 6.45 -7.49 10.33
C ALA A 59 7.09 -7.72 8.94
N ALA A 60 6.57 -8.70 8.19
CA ALA A 60 7.02 -8.99 6.83
C ALA A 60 6.86 -7.78 5.89
N VAL A 61 5.73 -7.08 5.92
CA VAL A 61 5.52 -5.88 5.10
C VAL A 61 6.49 -4.76 5.48
N ILE A 62 6.73 -4.54 6.78
CA ILE A 62 7.68 -3.53 7.26
C ILE A 62 9.09 -3.84 6.76
N ASP A 63 9.51 -5.10 6.80
CA ASP A 63 10.81 -5.54 6.28
C ASP A 63 10.93 -5.36 4.76
N VAL A 64 9.86 -5.63 4.01
CA VAL A 64 9.83 -5.35 2.56
C VAL A 64 9.95 -3.86 2.29
N ALA A 65 9.16 -3.02 2.97
CA ALA A 65 9.23 -1.57 2.83
C ALA A 65 10.65 -1.03 3.11
N ARG A 66 11.26 -1.50 4.20
CA ARG A 66 12.64 -1.13 4.58
C ARG A 66 13.67 -1.61 3.56
N SER A 67 13.62 -2.86 3.14
CA SER A 67 14.62 -3.45 2.24
C SER A 67 14.54 -2.88 0.82
N THR A 68 13.35 -2.47 0.39
CA THR A 68 13.11 -1.87 -0.93
C THR A 68 13.21 -0.34 -0.94
N GLY A 69 13.26 0.31 0.23
CA GLY A 69 13.16 1.75 0.36
C GLY A 69 11.77 2.30 -0.01
N THR A 70 10.75 1.44 -0.06
CA THR A 70 9.39 1.83 -0.43
C THR A 70 8.69 2.52 0.74
N PRO A 71 8.07 3.70 0.55
CA PRO A 71 7.27 4.33 1.59
C PRO A 71 6.13 3.42 2.06
N LEU A 72 5.94 3.31 3.37
CA LEU A 72 4.86 2.54 3.98
C LEU A 72 3.91 3.49 4.70
N THR A 73 2.62 3.38 4.38
CA THR A 73 1.54 4.14 5.03
C THR A 73 0.62 3.18 5.77
N MET A 74 0.47 3.38 7.07
CA MET A 74 -0.50 2.66 7.89
C MET A 74 -1.88 3.26 7.71
N ARG A 75 -2.89 2.42 7.51
CA ARG A 75 -4.28 2.83 7.32
C ARG A 75 -5.22 2.00 8.18
N GLY A 76 -6.01 2.68 9.02
CA GLY A 76 -7.19 2.12 9.67
C GLY A 76 -8.45 2.32 8.81
N ALA A 77 -9.52 2.88 9.38
CA ALA A 77 -10.76 3.13 8.64
C ALA A 77 -10.66 4.17 7.50
N GLY A 78 -9.55 4.91 7.39
CA GLY A 78 -9.36 5.93 6.35
C GLY A 78 -10.24 7.18 6.52
N THR A 79 -10.64 7.50 7.75
CA THR A 79 -11.51 8.65 8.08
C THR A 79 -10.74 9.93 8.42
N SER A 80 -9.42 9.92 8.28
CA SER A 80 -8.59 11.13 8.41
C SER A 80 -9.00 12.17 7.36
N ILE A 81 -8.96 13.44 7.74
CA ILE A 81 -9.17 14.59 6.83
C ILE A 81 -7.86 15.29 6.45
N ALA A 82 -6.72 14.81 6.95
CA ALA A 82 -5.42 15.43 6.78
C ALA A 82 -4.52 14.72 5.75
N GLY A 83 -5.00 13.64 5.11
CA GLY A 83 -4.21 12.85 4.17
C GLY A 83 -3.27 11.83 4.82
N ASN A 84 -3.36 11.60 6.13
CA ASN A 84 -2.46 10.69 6.85
C ASN A 84 -2.63 9.21 6.46
N ALA A 85 -3.76 8.86 5.86
CA ALA A 85 -4.12 7.48 5.53
C ALA A 85 -3.93 7.15 4.04
N VAL A 86 -3.18 7.98 3.30
CA VAL A 86 -2.85 7.78 1.88
C VAL A 86 -1.36 7.97 1.63
N GLY A 87 -0.79 7.27 0.64
CA GLY A 87 0.63 7.34 0.32
C GLY A 87 0.96 6.66 -1.01
N THR A 88 2.09 7.02 -1.62
CA THR A 88 2.48 6.58 -2.97
C THR A 88 3.06 5.16 -3.05
N GLY A 89 3.51 4.60 -1.92
CA GLY A 89 4.15 3.29 -1.84
C GLY A 89 3.18 2.16 -1.47
N ILE A 90 3.49 1.48 -0.37
CA ILE A 90 2.65 0.43 0.22
C ILE A 90 1.64 1.09 1.16
N VAL A 91 0.34 0.82 0.96
CA VAL A 91 -0.70 1.12 1.95
C VAL A 91 -1.07 -0.17 2.66
N MET A 92 -0.87 -0.21 3.98
CA MET A 92 -1.26 -1.34 4.83
C MET A 92 -2.57 -1.04 5.53
N ASP A 93 -3.62 -1.78 5.17
CA ASP A 93 -4.93 -1.71 5.80
C ASP A 93 -5.03 -2.71 6.96
N THR A 94 -5.19 -2.18 8.17
CA THR A 94 -5.28 -2.96 9.40
C THR A 94 -6.69 -2.97 10.00
N MET A 95 -7.74 -2.57 9.26
CA MET A 95 -9.13 -2.60 9.77
C MET A 95 -9.62 -4.01 10.13
N ARG A 96 -9.01 -5.04 9.55
CA ARG A 96 -9.44 -6.44 9.69
C ARG A 96 -8.63 -7.21 10.75
N HIS A 97 -7.77 -6.53 11.51
CA HIS A 97 -6.82 -7.11 12.45
C HIS A 97 -7.15 -6.80 13.90
#